data_AF-A0A182J7J5-F1
#
_entry.id   AF-A0A182J7J5-F1
#
_cell.length_a   1.000
_cell.length_b   1.000
_cell.length_c   1.000
_cell.angle_alpha   90.00
_cell.angle_beta   90.00
_cell.angle_gamma   90.00
#
_symmetry.space_group_name_H-M   'P 1'
#
loop_
_entity.id
_entity.type
_entity.pdbx_description
1 polymer ?
#
loop_
_entity_poly.entity_id
_entity_poly.type
_entity_poly.pdbx_seq_one_letter_code
_entity_poly.pdbx_strand_id
1 'polypeptide(L)'
;MNFQPPTMAMVRVLVVRAYDNHAKCGLVWIPHVVAYRCRTCGISPCMSICRDCFKRGNHENHDFNMFLSQAGGACDCGDTSVMKAEGFCSDHGINNCQNKSPVPDDLMLVAEAMMPRLILRMLLHFREFSAINHDSADCRRTAEFCNDYCSMLMEFNNMGELMRRVMTKTLIDRGVYRRLLGPPYPSSHYGEYLRDS
;
A
#
# COMPACT_ATOMS: atom_id res chain seq x y z
N MET A 1 -17.07 17.47 15.64
CA MET A 1 -16.14 18.09 14.67
C MET A 1 -16.24 17.27 13.39
N ASN A 2 -16.86 17.82 12.35
CA ASN A 2 -16.97 17.15 11.05
C ASN A 2 -15.60 17.18 10.38
N PHE A 3 -14.89 16.05 10.43
CA PHE A 3 -13.73 15.82 9.59
C PHE A 3 -14.28 15.63 8.17
N GLN A 4 -14.31 16.70 7.38
CA GLN A 4 -14.30 16.50 5.93
C GLN A 4 -12.97 15.81 5.62
N PRO A 5 -12.96 14.64 4.96
CA PRO A 5 -11.71 14.06 4.49
C PRO A 5 -11.05 15.15 3.65
N PRO A 6 -9.81 15.54 3.98
CA PRO A 6 -9.20 16.62 3.26
C PRO A 6 -9.13 16.16 1.81
N THR A 7 -9.62 16.98 0.89
CA THR A 7 -9.32 16.88 -0.54
C THR A 7 -7.84 17.23 -0.71
N MET A 8 -6.98 16.40 -0.13
CA MET A 8 -5.56 16.60 -0.09
C MET A 8 -5.05 16.27 -1.48
N ALA A 9 -4.54 17.30 -2.14
CA ALA A 9 -3.53 17.23 -3.18
C ALA A 9 -2.22 16.58 -2.67
N MET A 10 -2.34 15.52 -1.87
CA MET A 10 -1.26 14.64 -1.47
C MET A 10 -0.92 13.81 -2.69
N VAL A 11 0.22 14.13 -3.28
CA VAL A 11 0.98 13.21 -4.14
C VAL A 11 0.12 12.59 -5.22
N ARG A 12 0.03 13.24 -6.40
CA ARG A 12 -0.73 12.70 -7.54
C ARG A 12 -0.35 11.24 -7.76
N VAL A 13 -1.30 10.32 -7.54
CA VAL A 13 -1.10 8.85 -7.64
C VAL A 13 -0.39 8.49 -8.94
N LEU A 14 -0.77 9.14 -10.04
CA LEU A 14 -0.16 8.93 -11.36
C LEU A 14 1.31 9.35 -11.43
N VAL A 15 1.72 10.39 -10.71
CA VAL A 15 3.12 10.85 -10.67
C VAL A 15 3.97 9.87 -9.89
N VAL A 16 3.54 9.42 -8.71
CA VAL A 16 4.29 8.41 -7.95
C VAL A 16 4.37 7.08 -8.69
N ARG A 17 3.28 6.64 -9.32
CA ARG A 17 3.27 5.44 -10.13
C ARG A 17 4.23 5.51 -11.32
N ALA A 18 4.51 6.70 -11.86
CA ALA A 18 5.50 6.85 -12.94
C ALA A 18 6.93 6.51 -12.49
N TYR A 19 7.21 6.70 -11.19
CA TYR A 19 8.49 6.39 -10.56
C TYR A 19 8.48 5.06 -9.79
N ASP A 20 7.39 4.30 -9.82
CA ASP A 20 7.33 2.96 -9.26
C ASP A 20 8.15 2.02 -10.17
N ASN A 21 9.37 1.70 -9.71
CA ASN A 21 10.35 0.90 -10.45
C ASN A 21 10.50 -0.48 -9.82
N HIS A 22 9.39 -1.01 -9.30
CA HIS A 22 9.44 -2.32 -8.70
C HIS A 22 9.68 -3.37 -9.79
N ALA A 23 10.70 -4.19 -9.61
CA ALA A 23 10.97 -5.30 -10.53
C ALA A 23 9.80 -6.30 -10.58
N LYS A 24 8.95 -6.32 -9.54
CA LYS A 24 7.79 -7.21 -9.37
C LYS A 24 6.51 -6.43 -9.13
N CYS A 25 5.39 -6.89 -9.64
CA CYS A 25 4.09 -6.24 -9.42
C CYS A 25 3.61 -6.37 -7.97
N GLY A 26 3.47 -7.60 -7.46
CA GLY A 26 3.08 -7.86 -6.07
C GLY A 26 1.69 -7.35 -5.68
N LEU A 27 0.86 -6.92 -6.63
CA LEU A 27 -0.51 -6.48 -6.36
C LEU A 27 -1.28 -7.61 -5.68
N VAL A 28 -1.73 -7.37 -4.44
CA VAL A 28 -2.52 -8.32 -3.66
C VAL A 28 -4.02 -8.07 -3.88
N TRP A 29 -4.79 -9.14 -3.98
CA TRP A 29 -6.25 -9.08 -4.08
C TRP A 29 -6.94 -10.03 -3.09
N ILE A 30 -8.22 -9.75 -2.86
CA ILE A 30 -9.16 -10.55 -2.08
C ILE A 30 -9.92 -11.54 -2.99
N PRO A 31 -10.70 -12.49 -2.44
CA PRO A 31 -11.54 -13.37 -3.24
C PRO A 31 -12.47 -12.62 -4.20
N HIS A 32 -12.89 -13.30 -5.27
CA HIS A 32 -13.76 -12.80 -6.33
C HIS A 32 -13.15 -11.73 -7.24
N VAL A 33 -11.81 -11.66 -7.31
CA VAL A 33 -11.10 -10.87 -8.32
C VAL A 33 -10.71 -11.73 -9.52
N VAL A 34 -10.83 -11.16 -10.73
CA VAL A 34 -10.41 -11.80 -11.97
C VAL A 34 -8.88 -11.74 -12.10
N ALA A 35 -8.25 -12.89 -12.24
CA ALA A 35 -6.82 -13.06 -12.46
C ALA A 35 -6.57 -13.97 -13.67
N TYR A 36 -5.32 -13.96 -14.13
CA TYR A 36 -4.87 -14.70 -15.31
C TYR A 36 -3.76 -15.66 -14.91
N ARG A 37 -3.75 -16.85 -15.48
CA ARG A 37 -2.65 -17.79 -15.37
C ARG A 37 -2.22 -18.22 -16.76
N CYS A 38 -0.99 -17.87 -17.12
CA CYS A 38 -0.39 -18.24 -18.39
C CYS A 38 0.53 -19.43 -18.15
N ARG A 39 0.14 -20.63 -18.60
CA ARG A 39 0.92 -21.86 -18.41
C ARG A 39 2.20 -21.84 -19.25
N THR A 40 2.20 -21.12 -20.37
CA THR A 40 3.39 -20.92 -21.20
C THR A 40 4.46 -20.08 -20.50
N CYS A 41 4.06 -18.99 -19.83
CA CYS A 41 4.98 -18.11 -19.09
C CYS A 41 5.28 -18.60 -17.67
N GLY A 42 4.41 -19.41 -17.08
CA GLY A 42 4.58 -19.90 -15.71
C GLY A 42 5.73 -20.90 -15.59
N ILE A 43 6.52 -20.74 -14.54
CA ILE A 43 7.43 -21.78 -14.03
C ILE A 43 6.67 -22.64 -13.01
N SER A 44 5.87 -21.99 -12.16
CA SER A 44 5.01 -22.65 -11.18
C SER A 44 3.56 -22.75 -11.67
N PRO A 45 2.86 -23.88 -11.45
CA PRO A 45 1.44 -24.02 -11.80
C PRO A 45 0.53 -23.12 -10.95
N CYS A 46 1.03 -22.60 -9.83
CA CYS A 46 0.30 -21.73 -8.92
C CYS A 46 0.37 -20.25 -9.32
N MET A 47 1.18 -19.89 -10.33
CA MET A 47 1.37 -18.49 -10.70
C MET A 47 0.06 -17.81 -11.11
N SER A 48 -0.06 -16.53 -10.81
CA SER A 48 -1.18 -15.67 -11.20
C SER A 48 -0.73 -14.24 -11.51
N ILE A 49 -1.36 -13.64 -12.52
CA ILE A 49 -1.06 -12.27 -12.99
C ILE A 49 -2.35 -11.45 -12.91
N CYS A 50 -2.24 -10.19 -12.48
CA CYS A 50 -3.37 -9.27 -12.48
C CYS A 50 -3.77 -8.87 -13.91
N ARG A 51 -4.99 -8.34 -14.08
CA ARG A 51 -5.51 -7.89 -15.38
C ARG A 51 -4.56 -6.94 -16.10
N ASP A 52 -3.99 -6.01 -15.37
CA ASP A 52 -3.14 -4.95 -15.90
C ASP A 52 -1.82 -5.49 -16.44
N CYS A 53 -1.17 -6.38 -15.69
CA CYS A 53 0.06 -7.01 -16.13
C CYS A 53 -0.17 -7.96 -17.30
N PHE A 54 -1.28 -8.72 -17.31
CA PHE A 54 -1.61 -9.58 -18.44
C PHE A 54 -1.83 -8.77 -19.73
N LYS A 55 -2.55 -7.64 -19.65
CA LYS A 55 -2.79 -6.80 -20.83
C LYS A 55 -1.55 -6.09 -21.37
N ARG A 56 -0.59 -5.78 -20.50
CA ARG A 56 0.65 -5.08 -20.86
C ARG A 56 1.84 -6.00 -21.11
N GLY A 57 1.68 -7.32 -20.92
CA GLY A 57 2.67 -8.34 -21.26
C GLY A 57 2.37 -8.98 -22.61
N ASN A 58 3.36 -9.67 -23.18
CA ASN A 58 3.15 -10.45 -24.38
C ASN A 58 2.68 -11.87 -24.01
N HIS A 59 1.41 -12.14 -24.30
CA HIS A 59 0.81 -13.46 -24.15
C HIS A 59 0.13 -13.94 -25.44
N GLU A 60 0.56 -13.42 -26.59
CA GLU A 60 0.04 -13.82 -27.88
C GLU A 60 0.35 -15.29 -28.16
N ASN A 61 -0.66 -16.06 -28.59
CA ASN A 61 -0.54 -17.50 -28.87
C ASN A 61 -0.06 -18.36 -27.67
N HIS A 62 -0.20 -17.87 -26.43
CA HIS A 62 0.12 -18.64 -25.23
C HIS A 62 -1.09 -19.44 -24.73
N ASP A 63 -0.82 -20.53 -24.02
CA ASP A 63 -1.84 -21.23 -23.25
C ASP A 63 -2.06 -20.49 -21.92
N PHE A 64 -3.23 -19.86 -21.79
CA PHE A 64 -3.63 -19.17 -20.57
C PHE A 64 -5.09 -19.45 -20.23
N ASN A 65 -5.43 -19.29 -18.96
CA ASN A 65 -6.81 -19.20 -18.51
C ASN A 65 -7.04 -17.92 -17.71
N MET A 66 -8.24 -17.37 -17.89
CA MET A 66 -8.80 -16.35 -17.01
C MET A 66 -9.63 -17.06 -15.95
N PHE A 67 -9.44 -16.73 -14.68
CA PHE A 67 -10.18 -17.35 -13.59
C PHE A 67 -10.61 -16.33 -12.55
N LEU A 68 -11.71 -16.64 -11.86
CA LEU A 68 -12.18 -15.89 -10.70
C LEU A 68 -11.52 -16.48 -9.45
N SER A 69 -10.66 -15.71 -8.78
CA SER A 69 -9.92 -16.20 -7.61
C SER A 69 -10.89 -16.48 -6.46
N GLN A 70 -10.94 -17.72 -5.99
CA GLN A 70 -11.80 -18.12 -4.85
C GLN A 70 -11.19 -17.74 -3.49
N ALA A 71 -9.89 -17.47 -3.48
CA ALA A 71 -9.12 -17.02 -2.33
C ALA A 71 -8.41 -15.69 -2.64
N GLY A 72 -7.75 -15.10 -1.65
CA GLY A 72 -6.80 -14.02 -1.89
C GLY A 72 -5.62 -14.49 -2.76
N GLY A 73 -4.88 -13.54 -3.33
CA GLY A 73 -3.71 -13.84 -4.16
C GLY A 73 -2.85 -12.61 -4.42
N ALA A 74 -1.73 -12.80 -5.11
CA ALA A 74 -0.80 -11.75 -5.47
C ALA A 74 -0.31 -11.89 -6.91
N CYS A 75 0.00 -10.78 -7.56
CA CYS A 75 0.51 -10.78 -8.92
C CYS A 75 1.99 -11.17 -8.96
N ASP A 76 2.30 -12.20 -9.75
CA ASP A 76 3.66 -12.75 -9.94
C ASP A 76 4.47 -12.10 -11.07
N CYS A 77 3.90 -11.08 -11.73
CA CYS A 77 4.57 -10.41 -12.85
C CYS A 77 5.90 -9.81 -12.38
N GLY A 78 6.99 -10.13 -13.06
CA GLY A 78 8.35 -9.68 -12.72
C GLY A 78 9.11 -10.61 -11.78
N ASP A 79 8.49 -11.66 -11.24
CA ASP A 79 9.16 -12.64 -10.39
C ASP A 79 9.75 -13.80 -11.20
N THR A 80 11.06 -13.75 -11.42
CA THR A 80 11.80 -14.77 -12.18
C THR A 80 11.85 -16.15 -11.51
N SER A 81 11.44 -16.26 -10.24
CA SER A 81 11.37 -17.56 -9.56
C SER A 81 10.11 -18.36 -9.91
N VAL A 82 9.07 -17.69 -10.41
CA VAL A 82 7.75 -18.31 -10.68
C VAL A 82 7.22 -18.06 -12.09
N MET A 83 7.80 -17.12 -12.84
CA MET A 83 7.38 -16.72 -14.17
C MET A 83 8.58 -16.35 -15.05
N LYS A 84 8.56 -16.77 -16.32
CA LYS A 84 9.59 -16.44 -17.31
C LYS A 84 9.51 -14.97 -17.73
N ALA A 85 10.68 -14.40 -18.03
CA ALA A 85 10.81 -12.99 -18.35
C ALA A 85 10.06 -12.57 -19.63
N GLU A 86 9.87 -13.48 -20.61
CA GLU A 86 9.11 -13.18 -21.84
C GLU A 86 7.64 -12.81 -21.60
N GLY A 87 7.06 -13.21 -20.45
CA GLY A 87 5.69 -12.88 -20.10
C GLY A 87 5.55 -11.63 -19.24
N PHE A 88 6.66 -11.00 -18.83
CA PHE A 88 6.59 -9.80 -18.00
C PHE A 88 5.91 -8.64 -18.75
N CYS A 89 5.19 -7.81 -18.02
CA CYS A 89 4.56 -6.65 -18.60
C CYS A 89 5.55 -5.51 -18.82
N SER A 90 5.12 -4.50 -19.59
CA SER A 90 5.91 -3.29 -19.88
C SER A 90 6.30 -2.46 -18.66
N ASP A 91 5.82 -2.76 -17.45
CA ASP A 91 6.12 -1.98 -16.24
C ASP A 91 7.01 -2.73 -15.24
N HIS A 92 7.11 -4.06 -15.35
CA HIS A 92 7.80 -4.91 -14.37
C HIS A 92 8.87 -5.79 -15.07
N GLY A 93 9.84 -6.27 -14.29
CA GLY A 93 10.98 -7.05 -14.79
C GLY A 93 12.31 -6.29 -14.77
N ILE A 94 13.40 -7.05 -14.80
CA ILE A 94 14.78 -6.58 -14.60
C ILE A 94 15.19 -5.47 -15.59
N ASN A 95 14.66 -5.52 -16.82
CA ASN A 95 15.01 -4.59 -17.89
C ASN A 95 14.34 -3.21 -17.75
N ASN A 96 13.28 -3.09 -16.93
CA ASN A 96 12.55 -1.83 -16.75
C ASN A 96 13.18 -0.89 -15.71
N CYS A 97 14.06 -1.42 -14.86
CA CYS A 97 14.69 -0.66 -13.80
C CYS A 97 15.85 0.22 -14.28
N GLN A 98 16.31 0.04 -15.53
CA GLN A 98 17.61 0.55 -15.99
C GLN A 98 17.57 1.92 -16.68
N ASN A 99 16.40 2.41 -17.12
CA ASN A 99 16.30 3.58 -18.02
C ASN A 99 15.39 4.73 -17.54
N LYS A 100 15.06 4.82 -16.24
CA LYS A 100 14.19 5.90 -15.75
C LYS A 100 14.99 7.01 -15.07
N SER A 101 14.52 8.25 -15.25
CA SER A 101 15.05 9.42 -14.55
C SER A 101 15.03 9.20 -13.04
N PRO A 102 16.01 9.74 -12.29
CA PRO A 102 16.03 9.63 -10.84
C PRO A 102 14.74 10.20 -10.24
N VAL A 103 14.27 9.57 -9.15
CA VAL A 103 13.10 10.05 -8.41
C VAL A 103 13.42 11.43 -7.83
N PRO A 104 12.59 12.46 -8.06
CA PRO A 104 12.78 13.77 -7.44
C PRO A 104 12.82 13.65 -5.90
N ASP A 105 13.80 14.31 -5.28
CA ASP A 105 14.00 14.25 -3.82
C ASP A 105 12.80 14.77 -3.03
N ASP A 106 12.00 15.65 -3.63
CA ASP A 106 10.84 16.28 -3.01
C ASP A 106 9.54 15.48 -3.15
N LEU A 107 9.50 14.47 -4.03
CA LEU A 107 8.29 13.74 -4.39
C LEU A 107 7.59 13.09 -3.18
N MET A 108 8.38 12.57 -2.24
CA MET A 108 7.89 11.85 -1.06
C MET A 108 7.95 12.66 0.23
N LEU A 109 8.44 13.90 0.23
CA LEU A 109 8.67 14.68 1.47
C LEU A 109 7.40 14.86 2.30
N VAL A 110 6.26 15.14 1.65
CA VAL A 110 4.97 15.29 2.35
C VAL A 110 4.54 13.97 2.98
N ALA A 111 4.69 12.86 2.24
CA ALA A 111 4.37 11.53 2.75
C ALA A 111 5.28 11.15 3.93
N GLU A 112 6.58 11.43 3.84
CA GLU A 112 7.55 11.19 4.90
C GLU A 112 7.25 12.01 6.17
N ALA A 113 6.74 13.23 6.01
CA ALA A 113 6.36 14.09 7.14
C ALA A 113 5.03 13.66 7.79
N MET A 114 4.06 13.22 6.99
CA MET A 114 2.70 12.95 7.45
C MET A 114 2.44 11.50 7.86
N MET A 115 3.01 10.52 7.16
CA MET A 115 2.76 9.09 7.41
C MET A 115 3.01 8.69 8.87
N PRO A 116 4.07 9.15 9.54
CA PRO A 116 4.28 8.86 10.96
C PRO A 116 3.21 9.41 11.88
N ARG A 117 2.73 10.63 11.61
CA ARG A 117 1.67 11.26 12.39
C ARG A 117 0.34 10.54 12.17
N LEU A 118 0.09 10.10 10.94
CA LEU A 118 -1.12 9.36 10.59
C LEU A 118 -1.18 8.01 11.32
N ILE A 119 -0.12 7.21 11.20
CA ILE A 119 -0.03 5.90 11.87
C ILE A 119 -0.11 6.06 13.40
N LEU A 120 0.62 7.03 13.97
CA LEU A 120 0.56 7.28 15.41
C LEU A 120 -0.84 7.70 15.87
N ARG A 121 -1.53 8.58 15.12
CA ARG A 121 -2.90 9.00 15.46
C ARG A 121 -3.85 7.81 15.47
N MET A 122 -3.72 6.89 14.52
CA MET A 122 -4.52 5.67 14.47
C MET A 122 -4.24 4.74 15.65
N LEU A 123 -2.96 4.51 15.99
CA LEU A 123 -2.57 3.68 17.14
C LEU A 123 -3.12 4.23 18.47
N LEU A 124 -3.01 5.55 18.67
CA LEU A 124 -3.51 6.20 19.89
C LEU A 124 -5.03 6.18 19.94
N HIS A 125 -5.71 6.33 18.80
CA HIS A 125 -7.15 6.15 18.71
C HIS A 125 -7.55 4.72 19.10
N PHE A 126 -6.88 3.70 18.58
CA PHE A 126 -7.16 2.32 19.02
C PHE A 126 -6.91 2.11 20.52
N ARG A 127 -5.84 2.68 21.07
CA ARG A 127 -5.53 2.52 22.50
C ARG A 127 -6.59 3.17 23.40
N GLU A 128 -7.04 4.38 23.07
CA GLU A 128 -8.10 5.11 23.78
C GLU A 128 -9.42 4.32 23.81
N PHE A 129 -9.80 3.71 22.69
CA PHE A 129 -11.09 3.02 22.57
C PHE A 129 -11.04 1.51 22.90
N SER A 130 -9.86 0.88 22.90
CA SER A 130 -9.67 -0.50 23.35
C SER A 130 -9.93 -0.70 24.85
N ALA A 131 -9.91 0.39 25.62
CA ALA A 131 -10.14 0.39 27.06
C ALA A 131 -11.62 0.53 27.47
N ILE A 132 -12.55 0.68 26.50
CA ILE A 132 -13.97 0.97 26.74
C ILE A 132 -14.83 -0.25 26.34
N ASN A 133 -15.80 -0.62 27.18
CA ASN A 133 -16.67 -1.80 27.02
C ASN A 133 -17.29 -1.94 25.60
N HIS A 134 -17.23 -3.16 25.07
CA HIS A 134 -17.46 -3.55 23.67
C HIS A 134 -18.88 -3.35 23.08
N ASP A 135 -19.86 -2.84 23.83
CA ASP A 135 -21.29 -2.91 23.44
C ASP A 135 -21.99 -1.54 23.27
N SER A 136 -21.23 -0.49 22.98
CA SER A 136 -21.76 0.87 22.84
C SER A 136 -21.78 1.36 21.38
N ALA A 137 -22.67 2.32 21.08
CA ALA A 137 -22.69 3.05 19.81
C ALA A 137 -21.37 3.81 19.52
N ASP A 138 -20.49 3.98 20.52
CA ASP A 138 -19.16 4.56 20.36
C ASP A 138 -18.19 3.56 19.71
N CYS A 139 -18.26 2.27 20.08
CA CYS A 139 -17.45 1.21 19.44
C CYS A 139 -17.73 1.13 17.92
N ARG A 140 -18.99 1.26 17.52
CA ARG A 140 -19.42 1.24 16.11
C ARG A 140 -18.91 2.45 15.33
N ARG A 141 -19.01 3.66 15.89
CA ARG A 141 -18.48 4.89 15.28
C ARG A 141 -16.95 4.88 15.17
N THR A 142 -16.26 4.35 16.19
CA THR A 142 -14.81 4.13 16.15
C THR A 142 -14.42 3.14 15.06
N ALA A 143 -15.16 2.04 14.91
CA ALA A 143 -14.93 1.06 13.85
C ALA A 143 -15.12 1.68 12.45
N GLU A 144 -16.16 2.49 12.24
CA GLU A 144 -16.40 3.22 11.00
C GLU A 144 -15.27 4.21 10.67
N PHE A 145 -14.84 5.02 11.65
CA PHE A 145 -13.71 5.94 11.46
C PHE A 145 -12.41 5.21 11.07
N CYS A 146 -12.14 4.07 11.73
CA CYS A 146 -11.00 3.22 11.40
C CYS A 146 -11.12 2.59 10.00
N ASN A 147 -12.33 2.32 9.52
CA ASN A 147 -12.53 1.73 8.20
C ASN A 147 -12.11 2.69 7.07
N ASP A 148 -12.49 3.97 7.16
CA ASP A 148 -12.06 4.99 6.21
C ASP A 148 -10.54 5.21 6.27
N TYR A 149 -9.99 5.18 7.49
CA TYR A 149 -8.55 5.30 7.71
C TYR A 149 -7.76 4.13 7.10
N CYS A 150 -8.23 2.91 7.31
CA CYS A 150 -7.66 1.70 6.72
C CYS A 150 -7.75 1.76 5.19
N SER A 151 -8.87 2.23 4.65
CA SER A 151 -9.05 2.40 3.20
C SER A 151 -8.01 3.38 2.63
N MET A 152 -7.78 4.52 3.28
CA MET A 152 -6.74 5.48 2.89
C MET A 152 -5.33 4.85 2.95
N LEU A 153 -4.99 4.12 4.01
CA LEU A 153 -3.69 3.46 4.12
C LEU A 153 -3.50 2.38 3.04
N MET A 154 -4.57 1.67 2.68
CA MET A 154 -4.57 0.71 1.57
C MET A 154 -4.34 1.39 0.23
N GLU A 155 -4.95 2.56 -0.01
CA GLU A 155 -4.69 3.37 -1.21
C GLU A 155 -3.22 3.79 -1.30
N PHE A 156 -2.63 4.26 -0.19
CA PHE A 156 -1.19 4.57 -0.13
C PHE A 156 -0.31 3.34 -0.42
N ASN A 157 -0.63 2.18 0.15
CA ASN A 157 0.10 0.95 -0.14
C ASN A 157 0.01 0.56 -1.64
N ASN A 158 -1.13 0.86 -2.27
CA ASN A 158 -1.38 0.63 -3.69
C ASN A 158 -0.81 1.73 -4.62
N MET A 159 -0.13 2.75 -4.09
CA MET A 159 0.57 3.75 -4.89
C MET A 159 1.90 3.23 -5.46
N GLY A 160 2.51 2.21 -4.86
CA GLY A 160 3.76 1.63 -5.35
C GLY A 160 4.88 1.56 -4.32
N GLU A 161 6.07 1.15 -4.76
CA GLU A 161 7.26 0.93 -3.93
C GLU A 161 7.62 2.16 -3.10
N LEU A 162 7.61 3.35 -3.70
CA LEU A 162 8.03 4.57 -3.02
C LEU A 162 7.17 4.83 -1.77
N MET A 163 5.85 4.72 -1.91
CA MET A 163 4.94 4.90 -0.78
C MET A 163 5.05 3.74 0.22
N ARG A 164 5.14 2.49 -0.26
CA ARG A 164 5.39 1.32 0.60
C ARG A 164 6.65 1.49 1.44
N ARG A 165 7.74 2.02 0.86
CA ARG A 165 8.99 2.31 1.57
C ARG A 165 8.81 3.34 2.69
N VAL A 166 8.07 4.42 2.42
CA VAL A 166 7.75 5.44 3.44
C VAL A 166 6.91 4.83 4.57
N MET A 167 5.88 4.05 4.24
CA MET A 167 5.04 3.34 5.22
C MET A 167 5.86 2.36 6.05
N THR A 168 6.68 1.51 5.42
CA THR A 168 7.55 0.54 6.09
C THR A 168 8.53 1.23 7.02
N LYS A 169 9.25 2.26 6.53
CA LYS A 169 10.18 3.04 7.36
C LYS A 169 9.47 3.62 8.57
N THR A 170 8.29 4.19 8.38
CA THR A 170 7.47 4.73 9.46
C THR A 170 7.12 3.69 10.52
N LEU A 171 6.77 2.46 10.11
CA LEU A 171 6.37 1.39 11.02
C LEU A 171 7.54 0.79 11.81
N ILE A 172 8.76 0.80 11.25
CA ILE A 172 9.92 0.13 11.86
C ILE A 172 10.92 1.10 12.53
N ASP A 173 10.88 2.40 12.20
CA ASP A 173 11.82 3.40 12.72
C ASP A 173 11.44 3.84 14.14
N ARG A 174 12.13 3.25 15.13
CA ARG A 174 11.98 3.60 16.55
C ARG A 174 12.30 5.06 16.86
N GLY A 175 13.20 5.69 16.08
CA GLY A 175 13.58 7.08 16.25
C GLY A 175 12.48 8.03 15.81
N VAL A 176 11.81 7.73 14.71
CA VAL A 176 10.60 8.46 14.26
C VAL A 176 9.53 8.40 15.34
N TYR A 177 9.22 7.21 15.85
CA TYR A 177 8.23 7.04 16.91
C TYR A 177 8.59 7.84 18.18
N ARG A 178 9.83 7.72 18.65
CA ARG A 178 10.32 8.46 19.84
C ARG A 178 10.21 9.97 19.66
N ARG A 179 10.53 10.51 18.47
CA ARG A 179 10.41 11.96 18.20
C ARG A 179 8.97 12.45 18.27
N LEU A 180 8.01 11.65 17.83
CA LEU A 180 6.60 12.03 17.83
C LEU A 180 5.95 11.96 19.22
N LEU A 181 6.48 11.10 20.10
CA LEU A 181 6.10 11.06 21.52
C LEU A 181 6.85 12.09 22.37
N GLY A 182 7.84 12.78 21.80
CA GLY A 182 8.58 13.81 22.51
C GLY A 182 7.88 15.19 22.44
N PRO A 183 8.22 16.11 23.37
CA PRO A 183 7.73 17.49 23.31
C PRO A 183 8.26 18.24 22.06
N PRO A 184 7.57 19.30 21.60
CA PRO A 184 6.39 19.92 22.21
C PRO A 184 5.07 19.19 21.88
N TYR A 185 4.24 19.02 22.90
CA TYR A 185 2.93 18.39 22.77
C TYR A 185 1.87 19.39 22.29
N PRO A 186 0.96 18.99 21.38
CA PRO A 186 -0.18 19.83 21.01
C PRO A 186 -1.06 20.20 22.21
N SER A 187 -1.75 21.33 22.17
CA SER A 187 -2.70 21.75 23.22
C SER A 187 -4.03 20.97 23.21
N SER A 188 -4.19 19.99 22.32
CA SER A 188 -5.40 19.19 22.20
C SER A 188 -5.42 18.01 23.17
N HIS A 189 -6.58 17.37 23.34
CA HIS A 189 -6.72 16.09 24.09
C HIS A 189 -5.69 15.03 23.66
N TYR A 190 -5.30 15.06 22.38
CA TYR A 190 -4.24 14.24 21.84
C TYR A 190 -2.86 14.51 22.47
N GLY A 191 -2.52 15.77 22.73
CA GLY A 191 -1.26 16.11 23.40
C GLY A 191 -1.27 15.88 24.91
N GLU A 192 -2.44 15.81 25.55
CA GLU A 192 -2.58 15.28 26.93
C GLU A 192 -2.24 13.79 26.96
N TYR A 193 -2.84 13.01 26.06
CA TYR A 193 -2.55 11.58 25.96
C TYR A 193 -1.07 11.26 25.68
N LEU A 194 -0.41 12.09 24.87
CA LEU A 194 1.03 11.97 24.60
C LEU A 194 1.91 12.30 25.81
N ARG A 195 1.44 13.13 26.75
CA ARG A 195 2.16 13.40 28.01
C ARG A 195 2.08 12.23 28.98
N ASP A 196 0.98 11.48 28.93
CA ASP A 196 0.67 10.39 29.87
C ASP A 196 1.12 9.00 29.36
N SER A 197 1.65 8.92 28.13
CA SER A 197 2.09 7.69 27.45
C SER A 197 3.60 7.46 27.54
#